data_AF-D0W9V4-F1
#
_entry.id   AF-D0W9V4-F1
#
_cell.length_a   1.000
_cell.length_b   1.000
_cell.length_c   1.000
_cell.angle_alpha   90.00
_cell.angle_beta   90.00
_cell.angle_gamma   90.00
#
_symmetry.space_group_name_H-M   'P 1'
#
loop_
_entity.id
_entity.type
_entity.pdbx_description
1 polymer ?
#
loop_
_entity_poly.entity_id
_entity_poly.type
_entity_poly.pdbx_seq_one_letter_code
_entity_poly.pdbx_strand_id
1 'polypeptide(L)'
;MKQWMLLGLLGLGAVAQAHDVWVAAPTHQPAGKILHADLGYSHDFPNVEKIADDRVHIFKPLQLTGSSKKTVDLVNKGENYQYVSKAALPEGSYWVSATYKPTFWSKNQDGWKQQTLKQLAGSTYCEQAQMFGKSFVQVGNGAVDEAVLTRPIGQELELVPLKNPNEVKAGGILPVKVLYKGEPLVKATVTASSDTLAEMDLESTHDHREPQGFSGKTDKNGVVNVITLIDGLWKIKVVNETDYGDKSVCQKDNTYATLIVPVGTKRAAARHAHHHH
;
A
#
# COMPACT_ATOMS: atom_id res chain seq x y z
N MET A 1 -22.72 -49.57 5.56
CA MET A 1 -22.52 -48.44 4.63
C MET A 1 -21.32 -47.65 5.11
N LYS A 2 -20.26 -47.56 4.29
CA LYS A 2 -18.95 -46.97 4.65
C LYS A 2 -19.02 -45.46 4.36
N GLN A 3 -19.11 -44.62 5.39
CA GLN A 3 -19.07 -43.18 5.23
C GLN A 3 -17.62 -42.74 5.02
N TRP A 4 -17.34 -42.18 3.84
CA TRP A 4 -16.08 -41.50 3.56
C TRP A 4 -16.16 -40.08 4.11
N MET A 5 -15.40 -39.76 5.15
CA MET A 5 -15.16 -38.39 5.57
C MET A 5 -14.07 -37.79 4.68
N LEU A 6 -14.48 -36.97 3.71
CA LEU A 6 -13.61 -36.00 3.06
C LEU A 6 -13.39 -34.85 4.05
N LEU A 7 -12.26 -34.88 4.77
CA LEU A 7 -11.75 -33.67 5.42
C LEU A 7 -11.24 -32.72 4.32
N GLY A 8 -12.08 -31.79 3.91
CA GLY A 8 -11.61 -30.60 3.22
C GLY A 8 -10.80 -29.75 4.20
N LEU A 9 -9.48 -29.66 4.02
CA LEU A 9 -8.66 -28.63 4.66
C LEU A 9 -9.12 -27.27 4.11
N LEU A 10 -10.03 -26.61 4.84
CA LEU A 10 -10.21 -25.17 4.74
C LEU A 10 -8.94 -24.53 5.31
N GLY A 11 -8.03 -24.13 4.42
CA GLY A 11 -6.94 -23.24 4.76
C GLY A 11 -7.52 -21.90 5.18
N LEU A 12 -7.85 -21.76 6.46
CA LEU A 12 -8.09 -20.48 7.11
C LEU A 12 -6.75 -19.76 7.16
N GLY A 13 -6.47 -18.98 6.11
CA GLY A 13 -5.39 -18.02 6.13
C GLY A 13 -5.66 -17.04 7.27
N ALA A 14 -4.86 -17.11 8.32
CA ALA A 14 -4.85 -16.10 9.36
C ALA A 14 -4.35 -14.80 8.70
N VAL A 15 -5.27 -13.88 8.38
CA VAL A 15 -4.92 -12.56 7.87
C VAL A 15 -4.25 -11.79 9.00
N ALA A 16 -2.91 -11.83 9.02
CA ALA A 16 -2.10 -10.92 9.79
C ALA A 16 -2.11 -9.56 9.07
N GLN A 17 -3.17 -8.78 9.24
CA GLN A 17 -3.30 -7.46 8.64
C GLN A 17 -3.42 -6.40 9.72
N ALA A 18 -2.33 -6.14 10.43
CA ALA A 18 -2.34 -5.08 11.42
C ALA A 18 -2.10 -3.70 10.79
N HIS A 19 -1.28 -3.57 9.74
CA HIS A 19 -0.97 -2.25 9.16
C HIS A 19 -0.79 -2.30 7.65
N ASP A 20 -1.31 -1.29 6.98
CA ASP A 20 -1.03 -0.98 5.59
C ASP A 20 0.04 0.11 5.48
N VAL A 21 0.81 0.08 4.40
CA VAL A 21 1.72 1.16 4.02
C VAL A 21 1.12 1.93 2.87
N TRP A 22 1.11 3.27 2.95
CA TRP A 22 0.70 4.13 1.84
C TRP A 22 1.50 5.44 1.82
N VAL A 23 1.27 6.23 0.76
CA VAL A 23 1.85 7.56 0.60
C VAL A 23 0.72 8.57 0.62
N ALA A 24 0.77 9.52 1.56
CA ALA A 24 -0.07 10.70 1.54
C ALA A 24 0.73 11.85 0.93
N ALA A 25 0.31 12.30 -0.25
CA ALA A 25 0.96 13.38 -0.99
C ALA A 25 -0.13 14.22 -1.69
N PRO A 26 0.13 15.52 -1.98
CA PRO A 26 -0.79 16.31 -2.77
C PRO A 26 -0.94 15.71 -4.17
N THR A 27 -2.15 15.75 -4.71
CA THR A 27 -2.44 15.29 -6.08
C THR A 27 -1.89 16.28 -7.11
N HIS A 28 -1.87 17.56 -6.75
CA HIS A 28 -1.33 18.65 -7.52
C HIS A 28 -0.63 19.67 -6.63
N GLN A 29 0.47 20.26 -7.11
CA GLN A 29 1.09 21.42 -6.49
C GLN A 29 1.69 22.38 -7.54
N PRO A 30 1.87 23.68 -7.22
CA PRO A 30 2.59 24.60 -8.11
C PRO A 30 4.04 24.18 -8.36
N ALA A 31 4.56 24.47 -9.55
CA ALA A 31 5.98 24.34 -9.85
C ALA A 31 6.83 25.31 -9.01
N GLY A 32 8.09 24.94 -8.74
CA GLY A 32 9.01 25.74 -7.94
C GLY A 32 8.76 25.66 -6.43
N LYS A 33 7.95 24.70 -5.97
CA LYS A 33 7.69 24.45 -4.55
C LYS A 33 8.34 23.16 -4.05
N ILE A 34 8.62 23.12 -2.76
CA ILE A 34 9.03 21.91 -2.06
C ILE A 34 7.81 21.00 -1.96
N LEU A 35 7.98 19.74 -2.36
CA LEU A 35 6.97 18.71 -2.15
C LEU A 35 7.00 18.29 -0.68
N HIS A 36 5.81 18.18 -0.08
CA HIS A 36 5.61 17.54 1.22
C HIS A 36 4.84 16.24 1.00
N ALA A 37 5.27 15.16 1.67
CA ALA A 37 4.61 13.87 1.63
C ALA A 37 4.83 13.11 2.94
N ASP A 38 3.82 12.36 3.34
CA ASP A 38 3.82 11.57 4.56
C ASP A 38 3.78 10.07 4.24
N LEU A 39 4.55 9.31 5.01
CA LEU A 39 4.57 7.85 4.99
C LEU A 39 3.48 7.34 5.94
N GLY A 40 2.41 6.78 5.39
CA GLY A 40 1.38 6.12 6.19
C GLY A 40 1.81 4.70 6.56
N TYR A 41 1.63 4.35 7.84
CA TYR A 41 1.78 3.00 8.36
C TYR A 41 0.82 2.80 9.53
N SER A 42 -0.41 2.36 9.24
CA SER A 42 -1.47 2.18 10.24
C SER A 42 -2.57 1.23 9.72
N HIS A 43 -3.53 0.89 10.58
CA HIS A 43 -4.82 0.30 10.18
C HIS A 43 -5.89 1.36 9.92
N ASP A 44 -5.69 2.59 10.40
CA ASP A 44 -6.67 3.68 10.29
C ASP A 44 -6.40 4.57 9.06
N PHE A 45 -6.42 3.98 7.87
CA PHE A 45 -6.35 4.77 6.64
C PHE A 45 -7.54 5.76 6.57
N PRO A 46 -7.32 7.05 6.19
CA PRO A 46 -6.11 7.63 5.61
C PRO A 46 -5.20 8.36 6.62
N ASN A 47 -5.45 8.22 7.93
CA ASN A 47 -4.74 8.98 8.95
C ASN A 47 -3.29 8.51 9.09
N VAL A 48 -2.36 9.45 9.05
CA VAL A 48 -0.93 9.20 9.25
C VAL A 48 -0.56 9.49 10.69
N GLU A 49 0.36 8.69 11.24
CA GLU A 49 0.78 8.78 12.63
C GLU A 49 2.27 8.53 12.79
N LYS A 50 2.81 8.87 13.96
CA LYS A 50 4.21 8.59 14.30
C LYS A 50 4.44 7.08 14.27
N ILE A 51 5.42 6.66 13.49
CA ILE A 51 5.86 5.27 13.47
C ILE A 51 6.55 4.97 14.80
N ALA A 52 6.25 3.84 15.44
CA ALA A 52 6.96 3.45 16.67
C ALA A 52 8.48 3.49 16.45
N ASP A 53 9.23 4.04 17.41
CA ASP A 53 10.66 4.34 17.21
C ASP A 53 11.48 3.07 16.93
N ASP A 54 11.07 1.93 17.49
CA ASP A 54 11.65 0.61 17.26
C ASP A 54 11.28 -0.01 15.89
N ARG A 55 10.48 0.66 15.08
CA ARG A 55 10.06 0.21 13.74
C ARG A 55 10.58 1.09 12.62
N VAL A 56 11.08 2.29 12.89
CA VAL A 56 11.54 3.22 11.85
C VAL A 56 12.58 2.59 10.92
N HIS A 57 13.45 1.72 11.45
CA HIS A 57 14.50 1.06 10.67
C HIS A 57 13.99 0.10 9.58
N ILE A 58 12.71 -0.32 9.62
CA ILE A 58 12.13 -1.19 8.59
C ILE A 58 11.73 -0.39 7.34
N PHE A 59 11.76 0.93 7.36
CA PHE A 59 11.39 1.77 6.21
C PHE A 59 12.62 2.34 5.50
N LYS A 60 12.49 2.48 4.17
CA LYS A 60 13.32 3.43 3.43
C LYS A 60 12.70 4.83 3.54
N PRO A 61 13.48 5.91 3.36
CA PRO A 61 12.89 7.22 3.11
C PRO A 61 11.88 7.13 1.97
N LEU A 62 10.84 7.98 1.99
CA LEU A 62 9.99 8.14 0.80
C LEU A 62 10.86 8.53 -0.39
N GLN A 63 10.50 8.04 -1.57
CA GLN A 63 11.28 8.26 -2.78
C GLN A 63 10.44 8.97 -3.85
N LEU A 64 11.10 9.77 -4.68
CA LEU A 64 10.50 10.49 -5.78
C LEU A 64 11.07 9.99 -7.10
N THR A 65 10.20 9.68 -8.06
CA THR A 65 10.59 9.24 -9.41
C THR A 65 9.84 10.06 -10.46
N GLY A 66 10.57 10.77 -11.32
CA GLY A 66 10.00 11.58 -12.42
C GLY A 66 10.38 11.07 -13.81
N SER A 67 10.38 11.96 -14.80
CA SER A 67 10.68 11.65 -16.21
C SER A 67 12.10 11.10 -16.43
N SER A 68 13.09 11.52 -15.63
CA SER A 68 14.48 11.06 -15.72
C SER A 68 14.69 9.58 -15.37
N LYS A 69 13.65 8.88 -14.88
CA LYS A 69 13.68 7.50 -14.33
C LYS A 69 14.55 7.33 -13.09
N LYS A 70 15.31 8.34 -12.69
CA LYS A 70 16.09 8.32 -11.47
C LYS A 70 15.17 8.49 -10.27
N THR A 71 15.24 7.53 -9.37
CA THR A 71 14.62 7.60 -8.06
C THR A 71 15.53 8.34 -7.09
N VAL A 72 14.98 9.29 -6.34
CA VAL A 72 15.72 10.05 -5.32
C VAL A 72 15.00 10.01 -3.98
N ASP A 73 15.76 9.82 -2.91
CA ASP A 73 15.19 9.86 -1.56
C ASP A 73 14.77 11.28 -1.19
N LEU A 74 13.56 11.40 -0.65
CA LEU A 74 13.08 12.56 0.09
C LEU A 74 13.79 12.64 1.44
N VAL A 75 13.78 13.82 2.05
CA VAL A 75 14.43 14.08 3.33
C VAL A 75 13.38 14.18 4.41
N ASN A 76 13.55 13.44 5.51
CA ASN A 76 12.69 13.62 6.67
C ASN A 76 12.91 15.00 7.29
N LYS A 77 11.83 15.78 7.45
CA LYS A 77 11.85 17.13 8.04
C LYS A 77 10.61 17.34 8.92
N GLY A 78 10.46 16.47 9.91
CA GLY A 78 9.37 16.53 10.87
C GLY A 78 9.39 15.30 11.77
N GLU A 79 8.20 14.78 12.08
CA GLU A 79 8.08 13.45 12.68
C GLU A 79 8.65 12.37 11.74
N ASN A 80 8.93 11.18 12.28
CA ASN A 80 9.63 10.10 11.56
C ASN A 80 8.91 9.54 10.30
N TYR A 81 7.72 10.06 9.99
CA TYR A 81 6.93 9.76 8.81
C TYR A 81 6.80 10.95 7.82
N GLN A 82 7.29 12.14 8.15
CA GLN A 82 7.10 13.37 7.36
C GLN A 82 8.32 13.70 6.49
N TYR A 83 8.15 13.73 5.17
CA TYR A 83 9.23 13.89 4.20
C TYR A 83 9.01 15.08 3.26
N VAL A 84 10.13 15.64 2.79
CA VAL A 84 10.14 16.73 1.81
C VAL A 84 11.12 16.49 0.66
N SER A 85 10.87 17.10 -0.49
CA SER A 85 11.85 17.10 -1.59
C SER A 85 13.10 17.90 -1.23
N LYS A 86 14.27 17.44 -1.70
CA LYS A 86 15.57 18.11 -1.47
C LYS A 86 15.64 19.51 -2.09
N ALA A 87 14.91 19.71 -3.18
CA ALA A 87 14.82 20.96 -3.90
C ALA A 87 13.37 21.18 -4.36
N ALA A 88 13.07 22.41 -4.75
CA ALA A 88 11.83 22.75 -5.41
C ALA A 88 11.65 21.90 -6.68
N LEU A 89 10.45 21.36 -6.89
CA LEU A 89 10.19 20.52 -8.05
C LEU A 89 9.88 21.38 -9.28
N PRO A 90 10.51 21.11 -10.43
CA PRO A 90 10.09 21.69 -11.70
C PRO A 90 8.74 21.08 -12.11
N GLU A 91 8.07 21.75 -13.06
CA GLU A 91 6.87 21.23 -13.69
C GLU A 91 7.08 19.80 -14.21
N GLY A 92 6.08 18.93 -14.01
CA GLY A 92 6.12 17.56 -14.48
C GLY A 92 5.26 16.60 -13.66
N SER A 93 5.34 15.33 -14.04
CA SER A 93 4.67 14.22 -13.35
C SER A 93 5.64 13.44 -12.50
N TYR A 94 5.21 13.06 -11.30
CA TYR A 94 6.05 12.36 -10.34
C TYR A 94 5.29 11.26 -9.61
N TRP A 95 5.99 10.16 -9.35
CA TRP A 95 5.60 9.17 -8.36
C TRP A 95 6.30 9.48 -7.04
N VAL A 96 5.53 9.54 -5.96
CA VAL A 96 6.06 9.40 -4.61
C VAL A 96 5.80 7.97 -4.15
N SER A 97 6.83 7.29 -3.67
CA SER A 97 6.77 5.87 -3.32
C SER A 97 7.33 5.57 -1.94
N ALA A 98 6.64 4.69 -1.22
CA ALA A 98 7.05 4.13 0.05
C ALA A 98 7.64 2.72 -0.13
N THR A 99 8.57 2.34 0.76
CA THR A 99 9.08 0.97 0.85
C THR A 99 9.30 0.59 2.31
N TYR A 100 8.53 -0.39 2.76
CA TYR A 100 8.79 -1.22 3.93
C TYR A 100 9.69 -2.38 3.49
N LYS A 101 10.87 -2.51 4.10
CA LYS A 101 11.88 -3.51 3.77
C LYS A 101 11.44 -4.91 4.22
N PRO A 102 11.89 -5.98 3.55
CA PRO A 102 11.63 -7.34 3.99
C PRO A 102 11.95 -7.53 5.48
N THR A 103 10.93 -7.86 6.27
CA THR A 103 11.04 -7.96 7.72
C THR A 103 10.31 -9.20 8.21
N PHE A 104 10.98 -10.00 9.05
CA PHE A 104 10.38 -11.20 9.61
C PHE A 104 9.50 -10.85 10.81
N TRP A 105 8.33 -11.48 10.85
CA TRP A 105 7.39 -11.48 11.96
C TRP A 105 7.01 -12.91 12.28
N SER A 106 7.28 -13.32 13.52
CA SER A 106 6.86 -14.61 14.05
C SER A 106 5.86 -14.42 15.17
N LYS A 107 4.89 -15.32 15.28
CA LYS A 107 3.87 -15.31 16.32
C LYS A 107 4.01 -16.55 17.21
N ASN A 108 4.07 -16.33 18.52
CA ASN A 108 3.95 -17.39 19.54
C ASN A 108 2.76 -17.06 20.47
N GLN A 109 2.68 -17.73 21.62
CA GLN A 109 1.63 -17.48 22.63
C GLN A 109 1.67 -16.06 23.21
N ASP A 110 2.83 -15.40 23.20
CA ASP A 110 3.02 -14.03 23.70
C ASP A 110 2.70 -12.96 22.64
N GLY A 111 2.34 -13.37 21.43
CA GLY A 111 2.03 -12.47 20.31
C GLY A 111 3.13 -12.38 19.25
N TRP A 112 3.12 -11.26 18.51
CA TRP A 112 4.00 -11.03 17.37
C TRP A 112 5.35 -10.43 17.78
N LYS A 113 6.44 -10.94 17.20
CA LYS A 113 7.80 -10.41 17.40
C LYS A 113 8.54 -10.33 16.06
N GLN A 114 9.38 -9.32 15.92
CA GLN A 114 10.22 -9.11 14.73
C GLN A 114 11.40 -10.10 14.70
N GLN A 115 11.08 -11.38 14.49
CA GLN A 115 11.99 -12.51 14.62
C GLN A 115 11.63 -13.59 13.60
N THR A 116 12.60 -14.45 13.30
CA THR A 116 12.42 -15.70 12.53
C THR A 116 11.96 -16.84 13.42
N LEU A 117 11.55 -17.97 12.83
CA LEU A 117 11.23 -19.20 13.57
C LEU A 117 12.38 -19.70 14.44
N LYS A 118 13.63 -19.53 13.97
CA LYS A 118 14.83 -19.95 14.71
C LYS A 118 15.09 -19.10 15.96
N GLN A 119 14.65 -17.84 15.93
CA GLN A 119 14.88 -16.87 17.01
C GLN A 119 13.76 -16.88 18.04
N LEU A 120 12.53 -17.20 17.63
CA LEU A 120 11.37 -17.23 18.52
C LEU A 120 10.92 -18.67 18.80
N ALA A 121 11.33 -19.20 19.96
CA ALA A 121 10.89 -20.51 20.42
C ALA A 121 9.36 -20.59 20.56
N GLY A 122 8.78 -21.74 20.20
CA GLY A 122 7.34 -21.96 20.26
C GLY A 122 6.53 -21.17 19.22
N SER A 123 7.18 -20.63 18.18
CA SER A 123 6.48 -19.98 17.08
C SER A 123 5.51 -20.94 16.39
N THR A 124 4.28 -20.49 16.23
CA THR A 124 3.24 -21.23 15.49
C THR A 124 3.10 -20.71 14.06
N TYR A 125 3.57 -19.49 13.80
CA TYR A 125 3.54 -18.86 12.49
C TYR A 125 4.76 -17.96 12.26
N CYS A 126 5.21 -17.85 11.01
CA CYS A 126 6.17 -16.83 10.57
C CYS A 126 5.89 -16.35 9.15
N GLU A 127 5.96 -15.04 8.95
CA GLU A 127 6.03 -14.40 7.63
C GLU A 127 7.21 -13.43 7.51
N GLN A 128 7.79 -13.33 6.32
CA GLN A 128 8.54 -12.16 5.91
C GLN A 128 7.56 -11.20 5.22
N ALA A 129 7.39 -10.01 5.77
CA ALA A 129 6.54 -8.98 5.18
C ALA A 129 7.37 -7.96 4.41
N GLN A 130 6.90 -7.56 3.24
CA GLN A 130 7.43 -6.44 2.46
C GLN A 130 6.28 -5.62 1.89
N MET A 131 6.31 -4.30 2.05
CA MET A 131 5.17 -3.45 1.66
C MET A 131 5.62 -2.27 0.82
N PHE A 132 4.76 -1.89 -0.12
CA PHE A 132 4.97 -0.82 -1.06
C PHE A 132 3.74 0.09 -1.09
N GLY A 133 3.97 1.38 -1.31
CA GLY A 133 2.90 2.35 -1.53
C GLY A 133 3.29 3.34 -2.60
N LYS A 134 2.32 3.85 -3.36
CA LYS A 134 2.53 4.93 -4.34
C LYS A 134 1.38 5.93 -4.37
N SER A 135 1.74 7.18 -4.65
CA SER A 135 0.80 8.26 -4.98
C SER A 135 1.36 9.11 -6.13
N PHE A 136 0.48 9.58 -7.01
CA PHE A 136 0.83 10.35 -8.20
C PHE A 136 0.66 11.85 -7.97
N VAL A 137 1.71 12.62 -8.27
CA VAL A 137 1.74 14.07 -8.08
C VAL A 137 1.96 14.76 -9.41
N GLN A 138 1.03 15.65 -9.78
CA GLN A 138 1.23 16.60 -10.87
C GLN A 138 1.81 17.90 -10.31
N VAL A 139 2.94 18.35 -10.86
CA VAL A 139 3.58 19.61 -10.47
C VAL A 139 3.45 20.60 -11.62
N GLY A 140 2.95 21.81 -11.34
CA GLY A 140 2.69 22.81 -12.38
C GLY A 140 1.45 22.51 -13.22
N ASN A 141 1.23 23.32 -14.25
CA ASN A 141 -0.02 23.29 -15.05
C ASN A 141 0.14 22.55 -16.38
N GLY A 142 1.34 22.02 -16.65
CA GLY A 142 1.60 21.18 -17.81
C GLY A 142 0.75 19.91 -17.83
N ALA A 143 0.59 19.33 -19.03
CA ALA A 143 -0.09 18.06 -19.22
C ALA A 143 0.62 16.94 -18.43
N VAL A 144 -0.17 15.95 -18.00
CA VAL A 144 0.37 14.75 -17.37
C VAL A 144 1.23 13.97 -18.36
N ASP A 145 2.42 13.57 -17.92
CA ASP A 145 3.32 12.72 -18.69
C ASP A 145 2.90 11.26 -18.53
N GLU A 146 2.14 10.76 -19.51
CA GLU A 146 1.66 9.39 -19.55
C GLU A 146 2.79 8.34 -19.51
N ALA A 147 3.99 8.69 -20.00
CA ALA A 147 5.15 7.80 -19.97
C ALA A 147 5.82 7.74 -18.58
N VAL A 148 5.52 8.69 -17.68
CA VAL A 148 5.85 8.57 -16.25
C VAL A 148 4.74 7.81 -15.53
N LEU A 149 3.49 8.17 -15.79
CA LEU A 149 2.31 7.60 -15.14
C LEU A 149 2.22 6.08 -15.31
N THR A 150 2.32 5.60 -16.56
CA THR A 150 2.09 4.19 -16.91
C THR A 150 3.33 3.31 -16.81
N ARG A 151 4.47 3.89 -16.40
CA ARG A 151 5.75 3.18 -16.32
C ARG A 151 5.96 2.56 -14.94
N PRO A 152 6.36 1.28 -14.86
CA PRO A 152 6.80 0.70 -13.60
C PRO A 152 8.00 1.44 -12.99
N ILE A 153 8.01 1.61 -11.68
CA ILE A 153 9.13 2.20 -10.93
C ILE A 153 10.00 1.14 -10.25
N GLY A 154 9.66 -0.14 -10.37
CA GLY A 154 10.51 -1.25 -9.93
C GLY A 154 10.28 -1.68 -8.48
N GLN A 155 9.07 -1.48 -7.95
CA GLN A 155 8.66 -2.11 -6.68
C GLN A 155 8.47 -3.62 -6.92
N GLU A 156 8.76 -4.46 -5.90
CA GLU A 156 8.68 -5.92 -6.08
C GLU A 156 7.25 -6.39 -6.34
N LEU A 157 6.27 -5.86 -5.60
CA LEU A 157 4.86 -5.91 -5.98
C LEU A 157 4.44 -4.48 -6.33
N GLU A 158 3.91 -4.29 -7.53
CA GLU A 158 3.67 -2.96 -8.07
C GLU A 158 2.28 -2.84 -8.70
N LEU A 159 1.54 -1.81 -8.29
CA LEU A 159 0.32 -1.34 -8.93
C LEU A 159 0.67 -0.23 -9.93
N VAL A 160 0.44 -0.45 -11.22
CA VAL A 160 0.72 0.51 -12.30
C VAL A 160 -0.60 0.95 -12.92
N PRO A 161 -1.07 2.19 -12.70
CA PRO A 161 -2.27 2.66 -13.37
C PRO A 161 -2.01 2.83 -14.87
N LEU A 162 -3.05 2.58 -15.67
CA LEU A 162 -3.03 2.76 -17.13
C LEU A 162 -3.79 4.02 -17.59
N LYS A 163 -4.27 4.82 -16.64
CA LYS A 163 -4.91 6.13 -16.80
C LYS A 163 -4.60 7.02 -15.61
N ASN A 164 -4.75 8.33 -15.75
CA ASN A 164 -4.50 9.28 -14.67
C ASN A 164 -5.34 9.00 -13.42
N PRO A 165 -4.72 8.58 -12.29
CA PRO A 165 -5.46 8.32 -11.06
C PRO A 165 -6.06 9.60 -10.46
N ASN A 166 -5.54 10.79 -10.82
CA ASN A 166 -6.03 12.06 -10.28
C ASN A 166 -7.31 12.58 -10.97
N GLU A 167 -7.74 11.95 -12.06
CA GLU A 167 -8.92 12.35 -12.84
C GLU A 167 -10.13 11.43 -12.64
N VAL A 168 -9.98 10.38 -11.84
CA VAL A 168 -11.05 9.41 -11.58
C VAL A 168 -12.23 10.08 -10.86
N LYS A 169 -13.44 9.74 -11.28
CA LYS A 169 -14.71 10.22 -10.71
C LYS A 169 -15.50 9.07 -10.11
N ALA A 170 -16.47 9.36 -9.25
CA ALA A 170 -17.41 8.35 -8.77
C ALA A 170 -18.10 7.64 -9.96
N GLY A 171 -18.23 6.31 -9.86
CA GLY A 171 -18.66 5.44 -10.96
C GLY A 171 -17.62 5.21 -12.06
N GLY A 172 -16.44 5.84 -11.96
CA GLY A 172 -15.36 5.72 -12.93
C GLY A 172 -14.59 4.41 -12.85
N ILE A 173 -13.86 4.11 -13.92
CA ILE A 173 -13.02 2.92 -14.05
C ILE A 173 -11.55 3.33 -14.16
N LEU A 174 -10.72 2.87 -13.24
CA LEU A 174 -9.27 2.96 -13.30
C LEU A 174 -8.68 1.59 -13.68
N PRO A 175 -8.19 1.39 -14.92
CA PRO A 175 -7.42 0.21 -15.26
C PRO A 175 -6.07 0.22 -14.54
N VAL A 176 -5.76 -0.86 -13.82
CA VAL A 176 -4.51 -1.04 -13.08
C VAL A 176 -3.86 -2.36 -13.47
N LYS A 177 -2.59 -2.31 -13.85
CA LYS A 177 -1.75 -3.49 -14.06
C LYS A 177 -1.01 -3.82 -12.76
N VAL A 178 -1.07 -5.08 -12.35
CA VAL A 178 -0.33 -5.62 -11.20
C VAL A 178 0.90 -6.35 -11.70
N LEU A 179 2.06 -5.99 -11.18
CA LEU A 179 3.32 -6.65 -11.46
C LEU A 179 3.89 -7.26 -10.19
N TYR A 180 4.43 -8.47 -10.28
CA TYR A 180 5.26 -9.08 -9.25
C TYR A 180 6.62 -9.43 -9.86
N LYS A 181 7.70 -8.90 -9.28
CA LYS A 181 9.08 -9.02 -9.79
C LYS A 181 9.20 -8.56 -11.25
N GLY A 182 8.45 -7.52 -11.61
CA GLY A 182 8.40 -6.96 -12.97
C GLY A 182 7.47 -7.68 -13.95
N GLU A 183 6.96 -8.86 -13.61
CA GLU A 183 6.10 -9.66 -14.47
C GLU A 183 4.61 -9.51 -14.12
N PRO A 184 3.68 -9.59 -15.09
CA PRO A 184 2.25 -9.54 -14.81
C PRO A 184 1.79 -10.59 -13.79
N LEU A 185 1.17 -10.14 -12.70
CA LEU A 185 0.61 -11.04 -11.69
C LEU A 185 -0.83 -11.40 -12.08
N VAL A 186 -1.03 -12.63 -12.55
CA VAL A 186 -2.33 -13.12 -13.06
C VAL A 186 -3.19 -13.69 -11.93
N LYS A 187 -4.53 -13.52 -12.03
CA LYS A 187 -5.52 -13.97 -11.02
C LYS A 187 -5.32 -13.41 -9.60
N ALA A 188 -4.50 -12.39 -9.39
CA ALA A 188 -4.40 -11.70 -8.11
C ALA A 188 -5.71 -11.01 -7.75
N THR A 189 -6.11 -11.12 -6.49
CA THR A 189 -7.24 -10.37 -5.95
C THR A 189 -6.77 -8.96 -5.62
N VAL A 190 -7.42 -7.97 -6.24
CA VAL A 190 -7.24 -6.54 -5.96
C VAL A 190 -8.47 -6.05 -5.23
N THR A 191 -8.29 -5.45 -4.06
CA THR A 191 -9.35 -4.80 -3.31
C THR A 191 -9.15 -3.30 -3.31
N ALA A 192 -10.23 -2.55 -3.06
CA ALA A 192 -10.09 -1.12 -2.80
C ALA A 192 -11.12 -0.65 -1.77
N SER A 193 -10.67 0.23 -0.88
CA SER A 193 -11.50 0.97 0.06
C SER A 193 -11.28 2.47 -0.12
N SER A 194 -12.17 3.28 0.45
CA SER A 194 -12.03 4.73 0.51
C SER A 194 -12.19 5.22 1.93
N ASP A 195 -11.56 6.36 2.23
CA ASP A 195 -11.70 7.04 3.52
C ASP A 195 -13.16 7.30 3.91
N THR A 196 -13.99 7.75 2.96
CA THR A 196 -15.42 8.03 3.15
C THR A 196 -16.25 6.75 3.36
N LEU A 197 -15.82 5.62 2.81
CA LEU A 197 -16.43 4.31 3.09
C LEU A 197 -16.02 3.80 4.47
N ALA A 198 -14.74 3.91 4.81
CA ALA A 198 -14.23 3.52 6.13
C ALA A 198 -14.89 4.34 7.25
N GLU A 199 -15.21 5.62 7.01
CA GLU A 199 -15.93 6.48 7.95
C GLU A 199 -17.35 6.00 8.27
N MET A 200 -17.97 5.23 7.38
CA MET A 200 -19.31 4.67 7.61
C MET A 200 -19.32 3.53 8.62
N ASP A 201 -18.15 2.91 8.89
CA ASP A 201 -17.98 1.84 9.86
C ASP A 201 -16.58 1.90 10.49
N LEU A 202 -16.42 2.89 11.38
CA LEU A 202 -15.18 3.12 12.12
C LEU A 202 -14.84 1.97 13.05
N GLU A 203 -15.85 1.32 13.64
CA GLU A 203 -15.65 0.18 14.53
C GLU A 203 -14.94 -0.95 13.77
N SER A 204 -15.45 -1.33 12.59
CA SER A 204 -14.78 -2.31 11.74
C SER A 204 -13.41 -1.83 11.27
N THR A 205 -13.27 -0.56 10.90
CA THR A 205 -11.97 -0.01 10.47
C THR A 205 -10.90 -0.12 11.56
N HIS A 206 -11.23 0.25 12.80
CA HIS A 206 -10.31 0.18 13.94
C HIS A 206 -10.05 -1.27 14.42
N ASP A 207 -10.94 -2.21 14.11
CA ASP A 207 -10.79 -3.64 14.40
C ASP A 207 -10.20 -4.43 13.21
N HIS A 208 -9.41 -3.79 12.35
CA HIS A 208 -8.74 -4.39 11.19
C HIS A 208 -9.68 -5.04 10.15
N ARG A 209 -10.95 -4.63 10.12
CA ARG A 209 -12.00 -5.10 9.21
C ARG A 209 -12.48 -3.97 8.28
N GLU A 210 -11.54 -3.16 7.78
CA GLU A 210 -11.81 -2.03 6.87
C GLU A 210 -12.79 -2.44 5.75
N PRO A 211 -13.96 -1.77 5.65
CA PRO A 211 -14.94 -2.06 4.60
C PRO A 211 -14.32 -1.90 3.20
N GLN A 212 -14.59 -2.83 2.28
CA GLN A 212 -14.07 -2.77 0.91
C GLN A 212 -15.17 -2.38 -0.07
N GLY A 213 -14.92 -1.34 -0.87
CA GLY A 213 -15.84 -0.85 -1.90
C GLY A 213 -15.67 -1.53 -3.26
N PHE A 214 -14.58 -2.27 -3.44
CA PHE A 214 -14.28 -3.02 -4.65
C PHE A 214 -13.48 -4.30 -4.35
N SER A 215 -13.75 -5.36 -5.11
CA SER A 215 -12.90 -6.55 -5.20
C SER A 215 -12.98 -7.12 -6.62
N GLY A 216 -11.83 -7.40 -7.21
CA GLY A 216 -11.71 -7.94 -8.56
C GLY A 216 -10.46 -8.78 -8.73
N LYS A 217 -10.38 -9.54 -9.83
CA LYS A 217 -9.18 -10.33 -10.17
C LYS A 217 -8.51 -9.80 -11.43
N THR A 218 -7.19 -9.82 -11.45
CA THR A 218 -6.40 -9.49 -12.63
C THR A 218 -6.56 -10.54 -13.73
N ASP A 219 -6.64 -10.08 -14.97
CA ASP A 219 -6.74 -10.90 -16.18
C ASP A 219 -5.39 -11.58 -16.56
N LYS A 220 -5.34 -12.18 -17.75
CA LYS A 220 -4.14 -12.84 -18.30
C LYS A 220 -2.94 -11.90 -18.54
N ASN A 221 -3.17 -10.59 -18.58
CA ASN A 221 -2.17 -9.55 -18.75
C ASN A 221 -1.82 -8.87 -17.41
N GLY A 222 -2.34 -9.38 -16.29
CA GLY A 222 -2.18 -8.80 -14.97
C GLY A 222 -3.01 -7.53 -14.75
N VAL A 223 -4.05 -7.28 -15.56
CA VAL A 223 -4.85 -6.04 -15.51
C VAL A 223 -6.19 -6.27 -14.81
N VAL A 224 -6.60 -5.31 -13.97
CA VAL A 224 -7.94 -5.23 -13.38
C VAL A 224 -8.52 -3.83 -13.61
N ASN A 225 -9.82 -3.76 -13.90
CA ASN A 225 -10.57 -2.51 -14.00
C ASN A 225 -11.18 -2.17 -12.63
N VAL A 226 -10.51 -1.32 -11.85
CA VAL A 226 -10.98 -0.92 -10.53
C VAL A 226 -12.11 0.11 -10.68
N ILE A 227 -13.26 -0.18 -10.07
CA ILE A 227 -14.43 0.70 -10.12
C ILE A 227 -14.52 1.45 -8.80
N THR A 228 -14.49 2.78 -8.86
CA THR A 228 -14.58 3.65 -7.66
C THR A 228 -15.98 4.25 -7.56
N LEU A 229 -16.85 3.65 -6.77
CA LEU A 229 -18.30 3.94 -6.78
C LEU A 229 -18.70 5.28 -6.14
N ILE A 230 -17.87 5.81 -5.24
CA ILE A 230 -18.15 7.01 -4.45
C ILE A 230 -16.94 7.93 -4.41
N ASP A 231 -17.18 9.21 -4.12
CA ASP A 231 -16.12 10.18 -3.83
C ASP A 231 -15.40 9.82 -2.52
N GLY A 232 -14.08 9.99 -2.52
CA GLY A 232 -13.20 9.66 -1.40
C GLY A 232 -11.74 9.63 -1.83
N LEU A 233 -10.83 9.53 -0.87
CA LEU A 233 -9.46 9.09 -1.09
C LEU A 233 -9.46 7.56 -1.07
N TRP A 234 -9.22 6.95 -2.22
CA TRP A 234 -9.20 5.49 -2.35
C TRP A 234 -7.80 4.92 -2.15
N LYS A 235 -7.74 3.77 -1.46
CA LYS A 235 -6.58 2.90 -1.33
C LYS A 235 -6.86 1.62 -2.10
N ILE A 236 -6.23 1.45 -3.25
CA ILE A 236 -6.23 0.19 -4.00
C ILE A 236 -5.12 -0.68 -3.45
N LYS A 237 -5.41 -1.94 -3.16
CA LYS A 237 -4.51 -2.87 -2.48
C LYS A 237 -4.45 -4.21 -3.19
N VAL A 238 -3.26 -4.79 -3.18
CA VAL A 238 -3.01 -6.18 -3.56
C VAL A 238 -2.03 -6.82 -2.59
N VAL A 239 -2.24 -8.10 -2.31
CA VAL A 239 -1.34 -8.93 -1.50
C VAL A 239 -0.95 -10.13 -2.33
N ASN A 240 0.35 -10.44 -2.34
CA ASN A 240 0.88 -11.66 -2.92
C ASN A 240 1.55 -12.47 -1.81
N GLU A 241 0.90 -13.55 -1.38
CA GLU A 241 1.47 -14.52 -0.44
C GLU A 241 2.11 -15.66 -1.23
N THR A 242 3.36 -15.98 -0.89
CA THR A 242 4.07 -17.14 -1.40
C THR A 242 4.75 -17.89 -0.25
N ASP A 243 5.28 -19.06 -0.57
CA ASP A 243 6.06 -19.83 0.37
C ASP A 243 7.47 -19.26 0.52
N TYR A 244 7.90 -18.99 1.76
CA TYR A 244 9.29 -18.60 2.01
C TYR A 244 10.23 -19.75 1.65
N GLY A 245 11.35 -19.43 1.00
CA GLY A 245 12.25 -20.43 0.41
C GLY A 245 12.88 -21.38 1.43
N ASP A 246 13.37 -20.85 2.56
CA ASP A 246 13.89 -21.67 3.67
C ASP A 246 12.85 -21.81 4.78
N LYS A 247 12.12 -22.93 4.77
CA LYS A 247 11.09 -23.26 5.75
C LYS A 247 11.60 -23.37 7.19
N SER A 248 12.90 -23.53 7.40
CA SER A 248 13.49 -23.51 8.75
C SER A 248 13.61 -22.08 9.30
N VAL A 249 13.62 -21.06 8.43
CA VAL A 249 13.71 -19.64 8.81
C VAL A 249 12.32 -19.05 8.97
N CYS A 250 11.44 -19.27 7.99
CA CYS A 250 10.10 -18.70 7.98
C CYS A 250 9.14 -19.51 7.10
N GLN A 251 7.83 -19.31 7.23
CA GLN A 251 6.84 -20.08 6.47
C GLN A 251 6.41 -19.33 5.21
N LYS A 252 6.09 -18.04 5.32
CA LYS A 252 5.49 -17.24 4.24
C LYS A 252 6.33 -16.04 3.84
N ASP A 253 6.21 -15.64 2.59
CA ASP A 253 6.66 -14.36 2.07
C ASP A 253 5.42 -13.59 1.59
N ASN A 254 5.13 -12.49 2.26
CA ASN A 254 3.96 -11.67 2.05
C ASN A 254 4.37 -10.30 1.52
N THR A 255 4.11 -10.08 0.24
CA THR A 255 4.35 -8.79 -0.42
C THR A 255 3.04 -8.02 -0.57
N TYR A 256 3.04 -6.73 -0.22
CA TYR A 256 1.87 -5.86 -0.25
C TYR A 256 2.15 -4.65 -1.14
N ALA A 257 1.15 -4.19 -1.88
CA ALA A 257 1.24 -2.94 -2.62
C ALA A 257 -0.05 -2.12 -2.49
N THR A 258 0.11 -0.81 -2.29
CA THR A 258 -1.00 0.15 -2.31
C THR A 258 -0.80 1.24 -3.36
N LEU A 259 -1.91 1.70 -3.93
CA LEU A 259 -1.98 2.87 -4.80
C LEU A 259 -3.07 3.81 -4.28
N ILE A 260 -2.70 5.06 -4.00
CA ILE A 260 -3.63 6.09 -3.55
C ILE A 260 -4.23 6.82 -4.74
N VAL A 261 -5.56 6.91 -4.77
CA VAL A 261 -6.36 7.45 -5.88
C VAL A 261 -7.40 8.43 -5.34
N PRO A 262 -7.25 9.74 -5.56
CA PRO A 262 -8.29 10.70 -5.23
C PRO A 262 -9.49 10.55 -6.18
N VAL A 263 -10.68 10.35 -5.64
CA VAL A 263 -11.92 10.29 -6.42
C VAL A 263 -12.83 11.42 -5.98
N GLY A 264 -13.12 12.32 -6.92
CA GLY A 264 -13.84 13.56 -6.60
C GLY A 264 -13.15 14.38 -5.51
N THR A 265 -13.93 15.21 -4.82
CA THR A 265 -13.41 16.18 -3.83
C THR A 265 -13.77 15.86 -2.39
N LYS A 266 -14.74 14.97 -2.16
CA LYS A 266 -15.14 14.57 -0.79
C LYS A 266 -14.03 13.76 -0.12
N ARG A 267 -13.75 14.04 1.14
CA ARG A 267 -12.84 13.27 2.00
C ARG A 267 -13.54 13.00 3.33
N ALA A 268 -13.10 11.95 4.04
CA ALA A 268 -13.53 11.74 5.41
C ALA A 268 -13.09 12.91 6.30
N ALA A 269 -13.78 13.13 7.42
CA ALA A 269 -13.32 14.10 8.40
C ALA A 269 -11.93 13.68 8.92
N ALA A 270 -11.04 14.66 9.10
CA ALA A 270 -9.74 14.40 9.71
C ALA A 270 -9.96 13.82 11.11
N ARG A 271 -9.46 12.61 11.37
CA ARG A 271 -9.58 11.97 12.67
C ARG A 271 -8.29 12.31 13.43
N HIS A 272 -8.40 13.14 14.45
CA HIS A 272 -7.27 13.34 15.36
C HIS A 272 -7.09 12.05 16.16
N ALA A 273 -5.90 11.46 16.08
CA ALA A 273 -5.57 10.22 16.78
C ALA A 273 -5.94 10.32 18.26
N HIS A 274 -6.85 9.47 18.72
CA HIS A 274 -6.89 9.10 20.12
C HIS A 274 -5.63 8.26 20.37
N HIS A 275 -4.64 8.84 21.04
CA HIS A 275 -3.44 8.14 21.46
C HIS A 275 -3.83 6.89 22.25
N HIS A 276 -3.72 5.71 21.65
CA HIS A 276 -3.68 4.47 22.40
C HIS A 276 -2.27 4.34 22.98
N HIS A 277 -2.17 4.71 24.26
CA HIS A 277 -1.04 4.44 25.13
C HIS A 277 -0.86 2.95 25.38
#